data_AF-K1PGG5-F1
#
_entry.id   AF-K1PGG5-F1
#
_cell.length_a   1.000
_cell.length_b   1.000
_cell.length_c   1.000
_cell.angle_alpha   90.00
_cell.angle_beta   90.00
_cell.angle_gamma   90.00
#
_symmetry.space_group_name_H-M   'P 1'
#
loop_
_entity.id
_entity.type
_entity.pdbx_description
1 polymer ?
#
loop_
_entity_poly.entity_id
_entity_poly.type
_entity_poly.pdbx_seq_one_letter_code
_entity_poly.pdbx_strand_id
1 'polypeptide(L)'
;MRKLFKDLMRTKRLTEADLQKIDMIISREASEPFHKGNLHALNGAFIGLPMSFSEVNKDSDINSNQRTGANNDVHNFTGNQYIKSGRKALQRHIPWTNSAIRYAIMRECLLVDSHDLQIRTTLQGVFLCLCSMVVQWNMTRFRQIFVFVVYSVVWSAVFGTALLQQWNYYKIQQDRSVEEEIASLGRDYITGGLEYYNCVVQRNIMSNAGQYDKNGNPRQRFFRRYFIPLTNKIEFFENKLRDLK
;
A
#
# COMPACT_ATOMS: atom_id res chain seq x y z
N MET A 1 -20.39 -1.64 8.91
CA MET A 1 -20.15 -1.85 7.46
C MET A 1 -21.17 -1.18 6.54
N ARG A 2 -22.49 -1.33 6.70
CA ARG A 2 -23.47 -0.70 5.79
C ARG A 2 -23.30 0.82 5.60
N LYS A 3 -22.97 1.57 6.67
CA LYS A 3 -22.67 3.01 6.57
C LYS A 3 -21.40 3.26 5.74
N LEU A 4 -20.34 2.48 5.98
CA LEU A 4 -19.07 2.54 5.22
C LEU A 4 -19.27 2.23 3.73
N PHE A 5 -20.09 1.24 3.39
CA PHE A 5 -20.45 0.95 1.99
C PHE A 5 -21.28 2.05 1.35
N LYS A 6 -22.22 2.66 2.08
CA LYS A 6 -22.95 3.85 1.60
C LYS A 6 -22.02 5.04 1.37
N ASP A 7 -21.05 5.24 2.25
CA ASP A 7 -20.05 6.30 2.13
C ASP A 7 -19.08 6.02 0.96
N LEU A 8 -18.72 4.76 0.70
CA LEU A 8 -17.97 4.34 -0.50
C LEU A 8 -18.74 4.62 -1.80
N MET A 9 -20.05 4.36 -1.80
CA MET A 9 -20.90 4.67 -2.95
C MET A 9 -21.06 6.19 -3.15
N ARG A 10 -20.95 6.98 -2.08
CA ARG A 10 -21.03 8.44 -2.13
C ARG A 10 -19.81 9.06 -2.82
N THR A 11 -18.64 8.43 -2.79
CA THR A 11 -17.48 8.92 -3.55
C THR A 11 -17.63 8.73 -5.06
N LYS A 12 -18.71 8.07 -5.54
CA LYS A 12 -18.99 7.75 -6.95
C LYS A 12 -17.91 6.91 -7.64
N ARG A 13 -16.94 6.39 -6.89
CA ARG A 13 -15.81 5.64 -7.43
C ARG A 13 -16.08 4.14 -7.50
N LEU A 14 -16.85 3.61 -6.55
CA LEU A 14 -17.23 2.20 -6.53
C LEU A 14 -18.74 2.02 -6.73
N THR A 15 -19.11 1.06 -7.58
CA THR A 15 -20.49 0.63 -7.80
C THR A 15 -20.84 -0.56 -6.89
N GLU A 16 -22.12 -0.85 -6.66
CA GLU A 16 -22.55 -2.06 -5.92
C GLU A 16 -21.98 -3.35 -6.50
N ALA A 17 -21.86 -3.44 -7.83
CA ALA A 17 -21.24 -4.58 -8.52
C ALA A 17 -19.74 -4.73 -8.23
N ASP A 18 -19.05 -3.61 -8.00
CA ASP A 18 -17.61 -3.61 -7.68
C ASP A 18 -17.39 -4.03 -6.22
N LEU A 19 -18.26 -3.59 -5.32
CA LEU A 19 -18.23 -4.00 -3.91
C LEU A 19 -18.42 -5.53 -3.74
N GLN A 20 -19.21 -6.18 -4.61
CA GLN A 20 -19.37 -7.64 -4.59
C GLN A 20 -18.11 -8.40 -5.03
N LYS A 21 -17.20 -7.76 -5.78
CA LYS A 21 -15.92 -8.35 -6.19
C LYS A 21 -14.82 -8.18 -5.14
N ILE A 22 -15.09 -7.47 -4.05
CA ILE A 22 -14.14 -7.23 -2.96
C ILE A 22 -14.42 -8.22 -1.83
N ASP A 23 -13.50 -9.14 -1.60
CA ASP A 23 -13.56 -10.05 -0.45
C ASP A 23 -12.71 -9.51 0.71
N MET A 24 -13.20 -9.61 1.94
CA MET A 24 -12.48 -9.12 3.13
C MET A 24 -12.06 -10.29 4.02
N ILE A 25 -10.75 -10.41 4.24
CA ILE A 25 -10.15 -11.53 4.93
C ILE A 25 -9.37 -11.03 6.14
N ILE A 26 -9.53 -11.67 7.30
CA ILE A 26 -8.70 -11.38 8.47
C ILE A 26 -7.39 -12.16 8.34
N SER A 27 -6.27 -11.44 8.31
CA SER A 27 -4.92 -12.01 8.28
C SER A 27 -4.30 -11.98 9.67
N ARG A 28 -3.80 -13.13 10.11
CA ARG A 28 -3.11 -13.30 11.41
C ARG A 28 -1.70 -12.72 11.42
N GLU A 29 -1.11 -12.54 10.24
CA GLU A 29 0.29 -12.15 10.09
C GLU A 29 0.48 -10.70 9.65
N ALA A 30 -0.57 -10.09 9.09
CA ALA A 30 -0.51 -8.70 8.67
C ALA A 30 -0.55 -7.77 9.88
N SER A 31 0.42 -6.85 9.93
CA SER A 31 0.40 -5.73 10.87
C SER A 31 -0.51 -4.61 10.37
N GLU A 32 -0.60 -4.41 9.06
CA GLU A 32 -1.37 -3.35 8.42
C GLU A 32 -2.44 -3.93 7.50
N PRO A 33 -3.56 -3.21 7.30
CA PRO A 33 -4.47 -3.50 6.22
C PRO A 33 -3.72 -3.49 4.88
N PHE A 34 -4.02 -4.44 4.04
CA PHE A 34 -3.44 -4.52 2.71
C PHE A 34 -4.46 -5.00 1.71
N HIS A 35 -4.43 -4.47 0.51
CA HIS A 35 -5.17 -5.01 -0.61
C HIS A 35 -4.28 -5.87 -1.51
N LYS A 36 -4.90 -6.82 -2.19
CA LYS A 36 -4.30 -7.59 -3.29
C LYS A 36 -5.36 -7.81 -4.36
N GLY A 37 -4.93 -7.81 -5.61
CA GLY A 37 -5.84 -7.83 -6.75
C GLY A 37 -6.33 -6.44 -7.11
N ASN A 38 -7.30 -6.39 -8.02
CA ASN A 38 -7.81 -5.17 -8.63
C ASN A 38 -9.24 -5.43 -9.12
N LEU A 39 -10.12 -4.43 -9.04
CA LEU A 39 -11.48 -4.49 -9.58
C LEU A 39 -11.53 -4.68 -11.10
N HIS A 40 -10.50 -4.22 -11.81
CA HIS A 40 -10.37 -4.41 -13.25
C HIS A 40 -9.78 -5.77 -13.64
N ALA A 41 -9.42 -6.63 -12.67
CA ALA A 41 -8.95 -7.98 -12.93
C ALA A 41 -10.11 -8.99 -12.89
N LEU A 42 -9.99 -10.09 -13.64
CA LEU A 42 -11.00 -11.15 -13.71
C LEU A 42 -11.32 -11.77 -12.34
N ASN A 43 -10.32 -11.85 -11.45
CA ASN A 43 -10.43 -12.53 -10.16
C ASN A 43 -10.87 -11.61 -9.01
N GLY A 44 -11.26 -10.37 -9.30
CA GLY A 44 -11.62 -9.37 -8.28
C GLY A 44 -10.45 -8.98 -7.39
N ALA A 45 -10.77 -8.52 -6.18
CA ALA A 45 -9.78 -8.06 -5.21
C ALA A 45 -10.11 -8.57 -3.81
N PHE A 46 -9.08 -8.66 -2.97
CA PHE A 46 -9.27 -8.96 -1.57
C PHE A 46 -8.52 -7.97 -0.67
N ILE A 47 -9.13 -7.67 0.46
CA ILE A 47 -8.60 -6.78 1.48
C ILE A 47 -8.30 -7.62 2.72
N GLY A 48 -7.01 -7.72 3.05
CA GLY A 48 -6.52 -8.33 4.26
C GLY A 48 -6.57 -7.33 5.42
N LEU A 49 -7.32 -7.65 6.47
CA LEU A 49 -7.38 -6.86 7.70
C LEU A 49 -6.54 -7.52 8.81
N PRO A 50 -5.80 -6.74 9.62
CA PRO A 50 -5.01 -7.29 10.70
C PRO A 50 -5.93 -7.83 11.81
N MET A 51 -5.49 -8.89 12.50
CA MET A 51 -6.24 -9.46 13.64
C MET A 51 -6.54 -8.43 14.74
N SER A 52 -5.72 -7.39 14.90
CA SER A 52 -5.97 -6.30 15.86
C SER A 52 -7.28 -5.53 15.60
N PHE A 53 -7.85 -5.60 14.39
CA PHE A 53 -9.14 -4.99 14.08
C PHE A 53 -10.33 -5.89 14.48
N SER A 54 -10.08 -7.19 14.72
CA SER A 54 -11.14 -8.15 15.02
C SER A 54 -11.78 -7.96 16.40
N GLU A 55 -11.04 -7.43 17.37
CA GLU A 55 -11.57 -7.18 18.73
C GLU A 55 -12.55 -6.01 18.77
N VAL A 56 -12.36 -5.01 17.90
CA VAL A 56 -13.23 -3.84 17.77
C VAL A 56 -14.46 -4.12 16.89
N ASN A 57 -14.40 -5.15 16.03
CA ASN A 57 -15.46 -5.52 15.09
C ASN A 57 -16.47 -6.57 15.62
N LYS A 58 -16.35 -7.02 16.88
CA LYS A 58 -17.27 -8.02 17.48
C LYS A 58 -18.75 -7.60 17.48
N ASP A 59 -19.04 -6.30 17.42
CA ASP A 59 -20.41 -5.77 17.39
C ASP A 59 -20.97 -5.56 15.97
N SER A 60 -20.20 -5.89 14.92
CA SER A 60 -20.67 -5.82 13.54
C SER A 60 -20.82 -7.23 12.98
N ASP A 61 -22.03 -7.60 12.57
CA ASP A 61 -22.39 -8.88 11.97
C ASP A 61 -21.49 -9.24 10.76
N ILE A 62 -20.33 -9.83 11.02
CA ILE A 62 -19.45 -10.39 9.98
C ILE A 62 -19.82 -11.85 9.82
N ASN A 63 -20.95 -12.07 9.15
CA ASN A 63 -21.27 -13.33 8.49
C ASN A 63 -20.70 -13.29 7.06
N SER A 64 -19.38 -13.39 6.94
CA SER A 64 -18.74 -13.65 5.66
C SER A 64 -17.56 -14.58 5.91
N ASN A 65 -17.81 -15.88 5.68
CA ASN A 65 -16.83 -16.94 5.47
C ASN A 65 -15.40 -16.57 5.86
N GLN A 66 -15.10 -16.57 7.17
CA GLN A 66 -13.77 -16.31 7.73
C GLN A 66 -12.79 -17.37 7.21
N ARG A 67 -12.20 -17.12 6.04
CA ARG A 67 -11.12 -17.93 5.51
C ARG A 67 -9.82 -17.39 6.08
N THR A 68 -9.38 -17.96 7.19
CA THR A 68 -8.07 -17.69 7.79
C THR A 68 -6.99 -18.10 6.80
N GLY A 69 -6.56 -17.19 5.93
CA GLY A 69 -5.45 -17.41 5.00
C GLY A 69 -4.14 -17.45 5.77
N ALA A 70 -3.74 -18.64 6.23
CA ALA A 70 -2.40 -18.88 6.72
C ALA A 70 -1.47 -18.95 5.49
N ASN A 71 -0.65 -17.91 5.28
CA ASN A 71 0.44 -18.01 4.33
C ASN A 71 1.53 -18.86 5.01
N ASN A 72 1.47 -20.18 4.83
CA ASN A 72 2.49 -21.10 5.33
C ASN A 72 3.74 -20.98 4.46
N ASP A 73 4.44 -19.86 4.54
CA ASP A 73 5.83 -19.78 4.08
C ASP A 73 6.71 -20.44 5.15
N VAL A 74 6.78 -21.77 5.08
CA VAL A 74 7.69 -22.62 5.86
C VAL A 74 9.09 -22.42 5.32
N HIS A 75 9.77 -21.34 5.70
CA HIS A 75 11.22 -21.26 5.57
C HIS A 75 11.89 -20.57 6.76
N ASN A 76 12.64 -21.40 7.50
CA ASN A 76 13.78 -21.06 8.35
C ASN A 76 13.45 -20.45 9.73
N PHE A 77 13.06 -21.32 10.65
CA PHE A 77 13.10 -21.07 12.10
C PHE A 77 14.55 -20.88 12.57
N THR A 78 14.95 -19.63 12.81
CA THR A 78 16.20 -19.24 13.50
C THR A 78 15.88 -18.14 14.52
N GLY A 79 16.72 -17.99 15.55
CA GLY A 79 16.50 -17.27 16.82
C GLY A 79 15.96 -15.83 16.79
N ASN A 80 15.78 -15.23 15.61
CA ASN A 80 15.05 -13.98 15.36
C ASN A 80 13.52 -14.10 15.64
N GLN A 81 13.01 -15.30 15.91
CA GLN A 81 11.59 -15.56 16.12
C GLN A 81 11.06 -15.12 17.48
N TYR A 82 11.87 -15.15 18.56
CA TYR A 82 11.48 -14.67 19.89
C TYR A 82 11.26 -13.15 19.92
N ILE A 83 12.09 -12.41 19.19
CA ILE A 83 11.91 -10.96 19.00
C ILE A 83 10.68 -10.69 18.12
N LYS A 84 10.45 -11.51 17.09
CA LYS A 84 9.23 -11.41 16.24
C LYS A 84 7.96 -11.77 17.01
N SER A 85 7.95 -12.74 17.92
CA SER A 85 6.76 -13.12 18.71
C SER A 85 6.45 -12.10 19.81
N GLY A 86 7.47 -11.57 20.50
CA GLY A 86 7.30 -10.45 21.44
C GLY A 86 6.82 -9.16 20.75
N ARG A 87 7.34 -8.85 19.56
CA ARG A 87 6.85 -7.73 18.73
C ARG A 87 5.44 -7.95 18.20
N LYS A 88 5.11 -9.17 17.73
CA LYS A 88 3.75 -9.52 17.31
C LYS A 88 2.75 -9.42 18.47
N ALA A 89 3.18 -9.67 19.72
CA ALA A 89 2.35 -9.45 20.90
C ALA A 89 2.14 -7.94 21.16
N LEU A 90 3.20 -7.12 21.13
CA LEU A 90 3.11 -5.67 21.32
C LEU A 90 2.27 -4.97 20.23
N GLN A 91 2.36 -5.43 18.98
CA GLN A 91 1.55 -4.91 17.86
C GLN A 91 0.05 -5.22 17.99
N ARG A 92 -0.33 -6.25 18.74
CA ARG A 92 -1.74 -6.61 18.98
C ARG A 92 -2.42 -5.70 20.01
N HIS A 93 -1.64 -5.06 20.89
CA HIS A 93 -2.18 -4.27 22.01
C HIS A 93 -2.38 -2.79 21.71
N ILE A 94 -2.19 -2.34 20.47
CA ILE A 94 -2.45 -0.93 20.13
C ILE A 94 -3.97 -0.76 20.00
N PRO A 95 -4.60 0.08 20.84
CA PRO A 95 -6.05 0.27 20.79
C PRO A 95 -6.40 1.04 19.52
N TRP A 96 -7.13 0.39 18.61
CA TRP A 96 -7.64 1.02 17.40
C TRP A 96 -9.00 1.65 17.69
N THR A 97 -9.19 2.91 17.31
CA THR A 97 -10.50 3.56 17.37
C THR A 97 -11.39 3.10 16.22
N ASN A 98 -12.71 3.14 16.42
CA ASN A 98 -13.69 2.81 15.39
C ASN A 98 -13.58 3.71 14.14
N SER A 99 -13.22 4.98 14.32
CA SER A 99 -12.93 5.96 13.27
C SER A 99 -11.69 5.58 12.47
N ALA A 100 -10.60 5.19 13.13
CA ALA A 100 -9.36 4.76 12.46
C ALA A 100 -9.56 3.48 11.63
N ILE A 101 -10.32 2.51 12.14
CA ILE A 101 -10.62 1.28 11.38
C ILE A 101 -11.45 1.59 10.14
N ARG A 102 -12.47 2.46 10.26
CA ARG A 102 -13.29 2.88 9.10
C ARG A 102 -12.46 3.59 8.04
N TYR A 103 -11.57 4.48 8.47
CA TYR A 103 -10.62 5.13 7.56
C TYR A 103 -9.73 4.10 6.85
N ALA A 104 -9.15 3.16 7.60
CA ALA A 104 -8.22 2.18 7.05
C ALA A 104 -8.88 1.24 6.02
N ILE A 105 -10.10 0.77 6.31
CA ILE A 105 -10.88 -0.06 5.37
C ILE A 105 -11.23 0.76 4.12
N MET A 106 -11.73 1.99 4.30
CA MET A 106 -12.07 2.90 3.21
C MET A 106 -10.87 3.13 2.27
N ARG A 107 -9.68 3.38 2.85
CA ARG A 107 -8.44 3.55 2.11
C ARG A 107 -8.09 2.34 1.26
N GLU A 108 -8.15 1.14 1.82
CA GLU A 108 -7.84 -0.07 1.05
C GLU A 108 -8.89 -0.34 -0.04
N CYS A 109 -10.18 -0.07 0.21
CA CYS A 109 -11.23 -0.17 -0.81
C CYS A 109 -10.99 0.76 -2.00
N LEU A 110 -10.55 1.99 -1.76
CA LEU A 110 -10.26 2.95 -2.83
C LEU A 110 -8.95 2.61 -3.57
N LEU A 111 -7.97 2.03 -2.90
CA LEU A 111 -6.73 1.57 -3.54
C LEU A 111 -6.95 0.34 -4.42
N VAL A 112 -7.97 -0.46 -4.14
CA VAL A 112 -8.39 -1.62 -4.96
C VAL A 112 -8.90 -1.20 -6.34
N ASP A 113 -9.48 0.00 -6.47
CA ASP A 113 -9.94 0.62 -7.73
C ASP A 113 -8.78 1.25 -8.52
N SER A 114 -7.65 0.56 -8.63
CA SER A 114 -6.45 1.12 -9.24
C SER A 114 -5.97 0.36 -10.45
N HIS A 115 -5.45 1.08 -11.44
CA HIS A 115 -4.92 0.48 -12.67
C HIS A 115 -3.45 0.02 -12.50
N ASP A 116 -3.06 -0.30 -11.27
CA ASP A 116 -1.68 -0.61 -10.89
C ASP A 116 -1.06 -1.72 -11.72
N LEU A 117 -1.81 -2.81 -11.90
CA LEU A 117 -1.35 -3.98 -12.65
C LEU A 117 -1.09 -3.60 -14.10
N GLN A 118 -2.03 -2.90 -14.73
CA GLN A 118 -1.94 -2.49 -16.14
C GLN A 118 -0.77 -1.52 -16.36
N ILE A 119 -0.63 -0.52 -15.49
CA ILE A 119 0.46 0.45 -15.58
C ILE A 119 1.80 -0.24 -15.36
N ARG A 120 1.89 -1.16 -14.39
CA ARG A 120 3.11 -1.94 -14.14
C ARG A 120 3.49 -2.78 -15.35
N THR A 121 2.54 -3.50 -15.95
CA THR A 121 2.80 -4.33 -17.14
C THR A 121 3.18 -3.48 -18.34
N THR A 122 2.55 -2.32 -18.53
CA THR A 122 2.87 -1.40 -19.62
C THR A 122 4.28 -0.84 -19.46
N LEU A 123 4.67 -0.40 -18.26
CA LEU A 123 6.03 0.10 -17.99
C LEU A 123 7.09 -0.98 -18.21
N GLN A 124 6.81 -2.23 -17.82
CA GLN A 124 7.69 -3.37 -18.10
C GLN A 124 7.80 -3.66 -19.60
N GLY A 125 6.70 -3.57 -20.34
CA GLY A 125 6.70 -3.70 -21.80
C GLY A 125 7.52 -2.61 -22.48
N VAL A 126 7.33 -1.35 -22.09
CA VAL A 126 8.11 -0.20 -22.59
C VAL A 126 9.60 -0.39 -22.30
N PHE A 127 9.96 -0.86 -21.11
CA PHE A 127 11.35 -1.14 -20.76
C PHE A 127 11.98 -2.17 -21.71
N LEU A 128 11.29 -3.29 -21.97
CA LEU A 128 11.77 -4.32 -22.89
C LEU A 128 11.94 -3.79 -24.31
N CYS A 129 10.97 -3.00 -24.81
CA CYS A 129 11.07 -2.37 -26.12
C CYS A 129 12.30 -1.45 -26.21
N LEU A 130 12.50 -0.56 -25.23
CA LEU A 130 13.65 0.35 -25.20
C LEU A 130 14.98 -0.41 -25.14
N CYS A 131 15.09 -1.44 -24.29
CA CYS A 131 16.27 -2.29 -24.23
C CYS A 131 16.55 -2.99 -25.56
N SER A 132 15.52 -3.50 -26.24
CA SER A 132 15.68 -4.15 -27.55
C SER A 132 16.14 -3.17 -28.63
N MET A 133 15.62 -1.93 -28.63
CA MET A 133 16.04 -0.87 -29.55
C MET A 133 17.51 -0.47 -29.33
N VAL A 134 17.92 -0.31 -28.06
CA VAL A 134 19.31 0.00 -27.70
C VAL A 134 20.25 -1.10 -28.17
N VAL A 135 19.88 -2.37 -27.97
CA VAL A 135 20.70 -3.50 -28.40
C VAL A 135 20.82 -3.54 -29.92
N GLN A 136 19.71 -3.39 -30.67
CA GLN A 136 19.74 -3.34 -32.13
C GLN A 136 20.58 -2.16 -32.66
N TRP A 137 20.45 -0.99 -32.04
CA TRP A 137 21.24 0.19 -32.37
C TRP A 137 22.73 -0.03 -32.12
N ASN A 138 23.08 -0.56 -30.95
CA ASN A 138 24.49 -0.80 -30.60
C ASN A 138 25.11 -1.91 -31.45
N MET A 139 24.33 -2.91 -31.88
CA MET A 139 24.79 -4.01 -32.73
C MET A 139 25.17 -3.53 -34.15
N THR A 140 24.46 -2.54 -34.68
CA THR A 140 24.79 -1.95 -35.99
C THR A 140 25.95 -0.95 -35.93
N ARG A 141 26.16 -0.31 -34.77
CA ARG A 141 27.17 0.76 -34.60
C ARG A 141 28.54 0.25 -34.15
N PHE A 142 28.59 -0.72 -33.25
CA PHE A 142 29.83 -1.14 -32.59
C PHE A 142 30.27 -2.53 -33.04
N ARG A 143 31.50 -2.63 -33.56
CA ARG A 143 32.13 -3.92 -33.94
C ARG A 143 32.78 -4.65 -32.77
N GLN A 144 33.08 -3.94 -31.68
CA GLN A 144 33.71 -4.49 -30.48
C GLN A 144 32.65 -4.89 -29.45
N ILE A 145 32.63 -6.16 -29.08
CA ILE A 145 31.65 -6.75 -28.16
C ILE A 145 31.68 -6.07 -26.77
N PHE A 146 32.86 -5.72 -26.27
CA PHE A 146 32.99 -5.07 -24.96
C PHE A 146 32.29 -3.69 -24.91
N VAL A 147 32.52 -2.86 -25.93
CA VAL A 147 31.89 -1.52 -26.02
C VAL A 147 30.37 -1.66 -26.15
N PHE A 148 29.91 -2.63 -26.94
CA PHE A 148 28.50 -2.97 -27.08
C PHE A 148 27.83 -3.33 -25.75
N VAL A 149 28.46 -4.21 -24.95
CA VAL A 149 27.91 -4.66 -23.66
C VAL A 149 27.85 -3.49 -22.68
N VAL A 150 28.95 -2.74 -22.53
CA VAL A 150 29.02 -1.62 -21.59
C VAL A 150 27.98 -0.55 -21.92
N TYR A 151 27.87 -0.14 -23.19
CA TYR A 151 26.87 0.86 -23.59
C TYR A 151 25.44 0.36 -23.37
N SER A 152 25.15 -0.89 -23.69
CA SER A 152 23.80 -1.45 -23.52
C SER A 152 23.41 -1.52 -22.04
N VAL A 153 24.34 -1.88 -21.16
CA VAL A 153 24.11 -1.90 -19.70
C VAL A 153 23.88 -0.49 -19.17
N VAL A 154 24.70 0.48 -19.57
CA VAL A 154 24.54 1.88 -19.13
C VAL A 154 23.18 2.44 -19.55
N TRP A 155 22.80 2.27 -20.82
CA TRP A 155 21.48 2.71 -21.30
C TRP A 155 20.33 1.98 -20.63
N SER A 156 20.45 0.67 -20.41
CA SER A 156 19.44 -0.11 -19.68
C SER A 156 19.28 0.39 -18.24
N ALA A 157 20.37 0.75 -17.56
CA ALA A 157 20.31 1.33 -16.22
C ALA A 157 19.64 2.71 -16.21
N VAL A 158 19.94 3.57 -17.19
CA VAL A 158 19.28 4.87 -17.35
C VAL A 158 17.78 4.73 -17.60
N PHE A 159 17.36 3.89 -18.56
CA PHE A 159 15.93 3.67 -18.82
C PHE A 159 15.23 3.00 -17.64
N GLY A 160 15.88 2.01 -17.01
CA GLY A 160 15.34 1.32 -15.85
C GLY A 160 15.11 2.26 -14.67
N THR A 161 16.06 3.17 -14.39
CA THR A 161 15.91 4.16 -13.33
C THR A 161 14.83 5.20 -13.66
N ALA A 162 14.74 5.67 -14.91
CA ALA A 162 13.71 6.62 -15.33
C ALA A 162 12.28 6.03 -15.21
N LEU A 163 12.07 4.80 -15.69
CA LEU A 163 10.76 4.13 -15.57
C LEU A 163 10.41 3.79 -14.13
N LEU A 164 11.41 3.44 -13.31
CA LEU A 164 11.20 3.23 -11.87
C LEU A 164 10.79 4.53 -11.17
N GLN A 165 11.36 5.69 -11.56
CA GLN A 165 10.93 6.99 -11.05
C GLN A 165 9.49 7.33 -11.47
N GLN A 166 9.10 7.05 -12.71
CA GLN A 166 7.73 7.24 -13.17
C GLN A 166 6.73 6.41 -12.37
N TRP A 167 7.06 5.14 -12.12
CA TRP A 167 6.25 4.28 -11.28
C TRP A 167 6.14 4.80 -9.83
N ASN A 168 7.24 5.27 -9.25
CA ASN A 168 7.25 5.88 -7.92
C ASN A 168 6.34 7.10 -7.85
N TYR A 169 6.40 7.97 -8.86
CA TYR A 169 5.58 9.18 -8.95
C TYR A 169 4.09 8.83 -9.04
N TYR A 170 3.73 7.90 -9.93
CA TYR A 170 2.36 7.40 -10.06
C TYR A 170 1.83 6.89 -8.71
N LYS A 171 2.64 6.13 -7.97
CA LYS A 171 2.25 5.61 -6.65
C LYS A 171 2.01 6.69 -5.60
N ILE A 172 2.86 7.71 -5.55
CA ILE A 172 2.69 8.84 -4.64
C ILE A 172 1.44 9.65 -5.01
N GLN A 173 1.20 9.89 -6.30
CA GLN A 173 0.04 10.62 -6.78
C GLN A 173 -1.26 9.88 -6.47
N GLN A 174 -1.27 8.56 -6.67
CA GLN A 174 -2.39 7.71 -6.34
C GLN A 174 -2.71 7.75 -4.84
N ASP A 175 -1.71 7.55 -3.98
CA ASP A 175 -1.87 7.59 -2.51
C ASP A 175 -2.42 8.95 -2.06
N ARG A 176 -1.93 10.05 -2.63
CA ARG A 176 -2.44 11.41 -2.36
C ARG A 176 -3.89 11.59 -2.82
N SER A 177 -4.23 11.12 -4.01
CA SER A 177 -5.60 11.25 -4.54
C SER A 177 -6.63 10.52 -3.67
N VAL A 178 -6.25 9.34 -3.16
CA VAL A 178 -7.10 8.56 -2.25
C VAL A 178 -7.27 9.29 -0.92
N GLU A 179 -6.19 9.87 -0.38
CA GLU A 179 -6.27 10.65 0.87
C GLU A 179 -7.14 11.90 0.75
N GLU A 180 -7.04 12.63 -0.37
CA GLU A 180 -7.87 13.79 -0.66
C GLU A 180 -9.35 13.42 -0.80
N GLU A 181 -9.64 12.30 -1.47
CA GLU A 181 -11.01 11.79 -1.62
C GLU A 181 -11.62 11.38 -0.28
N ILE A 182 -10.88 10.67 0.57
CA ILE A 182 -11.35 10.28 1.90
C ILE A 182 -11.56 11.52 2.79
N ALA A 183 -10.67 12.50 2.72
CA ALA A 183 -10.82 13.75 3.46
C ALA A 183 -12.09 14.51 3.05
N SER A 184 -12.51 14.41 1.78
CA SER A 184 -13.74 15.06 1.29
C SER A 184 -15.04 14.46 1.84
N LEU A 185 -15.01 13.23 2.37
CA LEU A 185 -16.19 12.55 2.90
C LEU A 185 -16.69 13.14 4.23
N GLY A 186 -15.83 13.87 4.94
CA GLY A 186 -16.22 14.64 6.12
C GLY A 186 -15.25 14.52 7.30
N ARG A 187 -15.59 15.24 8.38
CA ARG A 187 -14.75 15.39 9.57
C ARG A 187 -14.39 14.06 10.24
N ASP A 188 -15.34 13.12 10.30
CA ASP A 188 -15.15 11.79 10.92
C ASP A 188 -14.02 10.98 10.25
N TYR A 189 -13.84 11.15 8.93
CA TYR A 189 -12.80 10.47 8.17
C TYR A 189 -11.44 11.14 8.32
N ILE A 190 -11.40 12.46 8.48
CA ILE A 190 -10.19 13.22 8.75
C ILE A 190 -9.64 12.88 10.14
N THR A 191 -10.50 12.85 11.15
CA THR A 191 -10.10 12.44 12.52
C THR A 191 -9.69 10.97 12.55
N GLY A 192 -10.43 10.09 11.85
CA GLY A 192 -10.04 8.68 11.70
C GLY A 192 -8.69 8.48 11.01
N GLY A 193 -8.38 9.27 9.97
CA GLY A 193 -7.07 9.24 9.30
C GLY A 193 -5.94 9.68 10.23
N LEU A 194 -6.14 10.76 10.99
CA LEU A 194 -5.17 11.25 11.96
C LEU A 194 -4.88 10.22 13.06
N GLU A 195 -5.92 9.63 13.64
CA GLU A 195 -5.80 8.57 14.65
C GLU A 195 -5.09 7.34 14.08
N TYR A 196 -5.46 6.92 12.87
CA TYR A 196 -4.83 5.79 12.19
C TYR A 196 -3.32 5.99 12.02
N TYR A 197 -2.88 7.11 11.45
CA TYR A 197 -1.45 7.34 11.21
C TYR A 197 -0.65 7.52 12.50
N ASN A 198 -1.22 8.16 13.52
CA ASN A 198 -0.57 8.27 14.83
C ASN A 198 -0.36 6.88 15.47
N CYS A 199 -1.36 6.00 15.43
CA CYS A 199 -1.23 4.62 15.91
C CYS A 199 -0.18 3.84 15.11
N VAL A 200 -0.13 4.00 13.78
CA VAL A 200 0.89 3.35 12.94
C VAL A 200 2.29 3.85 13.26
N VAL A 201 2.49 5.16 13.42
CA VAL A 201 3.79 5.75 13.80
C VAL A 201 4.23 5.24 15.17
N GLN A 202 3.35 5.26 16.16
CA GLN A 202 3.63 4.73 17.50
C GLN A 202 4.05 3.26 17.44
N ARG A 203 3.34 2.44 16.64
CA ARG A 203 3.70 1.04 16.42
C ARG A 203 5.09 0.90 15.79
N ASN A 204 5.39 1.69 14.78
CA ASN A 204 6.65 1.60 14.04
C ASN A 204 7.83 1.98 14.92
N ILE A 205 7.66 2.97 15.79
CA ILE A 205 8.64 3.38 16.80
C ILE A 205 8.86 2.26 17.82
N MET A 206 7.78 1.65 18.35
CA MET A 206 7.88 0.52 19.30
C MET A 206 8.52 -0.72 18.67
N SER A 207 8.28 -0.95 17.37
CA SER A 207 8.78 -2.10 16.62
C SER A 207 10.18 -1.88 16.03
N ASN A 208 10.85 -0.76 16.34
CA ASN A 208 12.05 -0.31 15.62
C ASN A 208 13.17 -1.35 15.61
N ALA A 209 13.28 -2.06 14.49
CA ALA A 209 14.30 -3.07 14.19
C ALA A 209 15.35 -2.53 13.21
N GLY A 210 15.53 -1.21 13.13
CA GLY A 210 16.36 -0.55 12.11
C GLY A 210 15.66 -0.38 10.75
N GLN A 211 14.38 -0.73 10.65
CA GLN A 211 13.54 -0.57 9.45
C GLN A 211 12.87 0.80 9.36
N TYR A 212 12.74 1.50 10.49
CA TYR A 212 12.08 2.79 10.61
C TYR A 212 13.07 3.86 11.07
N ASP A 213 12.80 5.10 10.70
CA ASP A 213 13.51 6.28 11.20
C ASP A 213 13.02 6.65 12.62
N LYS A 214 13.70 7.59 13.29
CA LYS A 214 13.33 8.11 14.62
C LYS A 214 11.89 8.61 14.68
N ASN A 215 11.38 9.10 13.55
CA ASN A 215 10.01 9.62 13.41
C ASN A 215 8.98 8.52 13.04
N GLY A 216 9.34 7.24 13.07
CA GLY A 216 8.45 6.12 12.71
C GLY A 216 8.18 5.97 11.21
N ASN A 217 8.82 6.79 10.37
CA ASN A 217 8.76 6.69 8.92
C ASN A 217 9.56 5.47 8.42
N PRO A 218 9.04 4.67 7.48
CA PRO A 218 9.82 3.59 6.90
C PRO A 218 11.01 4.17 6.13
N ARG A 219 12.19 3.59 6.31
CA ARG A 219 13.41 4.09 5.67
C ARG A 219 13.31 3.99 4.15
N GLN A 220 13.35 5.14 3.49
CA GLN A 220 13.39 5.23 2.03
C GLN A 220 14.83 5.34 1.55
N ARG A 221 15.18 4.61 0.49
CA ARG A 221 16.43 4.84 -0.24
C ARG A 221 16.24 6.04 -1.17
N PHE A 222 17.30 6.80 -1.42
CA PHE A 222 17.26 8.03 -2.22
C PHE A 222 16.54 7.85 -3.57
N PHE A 223 16.79 6.74 -4.26
CA PHE A 223 16.20 6.43 -5.58
C PHE A 223 14.87 5.68 -5.54
N ARG A 224 14.38 5.32 -4.34
CA ARG A 224 13.27 4.37 -4.17
C ARG A 224 12.30 4.90 -3.11
N ARG A 225 11.60 5.99 -3.47
CA ARG A 225 10.53 6.59 -2.68
C ARG A 225 9.18 6.15 -3.24
N TYR A 226 8.53 5.17 -2.61
CA TYR A 226 7.23 4.65 -3.08
C TYR A 226 6.02 5.16 -2.31
N PHE A 227 6.23 5.80 -1.16
CA PHE A 227 5.16 6.19 -0.25
C PHE A 227 5.40 7.61 0.24
N ILE A 228 4.31 8.30 0.57
CA ILE A 228 4.39 9.58 1.27
C ILE A 228 4.83 9.26 2.72
N PRO A 229 5.82 9.98 3.29
CA PRO A 229 6.21 9.82 4.69
C PRO A 229 5.00 9.97 5.61
N LEU A 230 4.87 9.13 6.64
CA LEU A 230 3.71 9.15 7.54
C LEU A 230 3.58 10.48 8.26
N THR A 231 4.71 11.13 8.59
CA THR A 231 4.72 12.48 9.15
C THR A 231 4.00 13.50 8.25
N ASN A 232 4.21 13.42 6.94
CA ASN A 232 3.59 14.35 5.99
C ASN A 232 2.09 14.05 5.86
N LYS A 233 1.69 12.77 5.99
CA LYS A 233 0.28 12.38 6.01
C LYS A 233 -0.42 12.91 7.25
N ILE A 234 0.20 12.79 8.43
CA ILE A 234 -0.31 13.36 9.68
C ILE A 234 -0.52 14.88 9.52
N GLU A 235 0.50 15.59 9.03
CA GLU A 235 0.42 17.02 8.77
C GLU A 235 -0.70 17.39 7.79
N PHE A 236 -0.89 16.60 6.73
CA PHE A 236 -2.00 16.78 5.78
C PHE A 236 -3.38 16.72 6.47
N PHE A 237 -3.63 15.70 7.31
CA PHE A 237 -4.90 15.58 8.03
C PHE A 237 -5.05 16.66 9.10
N GLU A 238 -3.99 17.06 9.78
CA GLU A 238 -4.02 18.18 10.73
C GLU A 238 -4.40 19.50 10.06
N ASN A 239 -3.80 19.81 8.91
CA ASN A 239 -4.11 21.01 8.15
C ASN A 239 -5.57 20.99 7.67
N LYS A 240 -6.04 19.87 7.11
CA LYS A 240 -7.45 19.71 6.72
C LYS A 240 -8.42 19.84 7.89
N LEU A 241 -8.05 19.39 9.09
CA LEU A 241 -8.86 19.54 10.28
C LEU A 241 -8.90 21.00 10.77
N ARG A 242 -7.81 21.76 10.60
CA ARG A 242 -7.76 23.20 10.90
C ARG A 242 -8.63 24.01 9.94
N ASP A 243 -8.61 23.69 8.66
CA ASP A 243 -9.42 24.37 7.63
C ASP A 243 -10.94 24.18 7.84
N LEU A 244 -11.36 23.17 8.60
CA LEU A 244 -12.76 22.87 8.91
C LEU A 244 -13.25 23.47 10.23
N LYS A 245 -12.38 24.10 11.02
CA LYS A 245 -12.75 24.80 12.26
C LYS A 245 -13.14 26.24 11.97
#